data_AF-A0AAV0RM65-F1
#
_entry.id   AF-A0AAV0RM65-F1
#
_cell.length_a   1.000
_cell.length_b   1.000
_cell.length_c   1.000
_cell.angle_alpha   90.00
_cell.angle_beta   90.00
_cell.angle_gamma   90.00
#
_symmetry.space_group_name_H-M   'P 1'
#
loop_
_entity.id
_entity.type
_entity.pdbx_description
1 polymer ?
#
loop_
_entity_poly.entity_id
_entity_poly.type
_entity_poly.pdbx_seq_one_letter_code
_entity_poly.pdbx_strand_id
1 'polypeptide(L)'
;MAINIGSKRSYSEDVAHLPEIKDPDVLCAFKDLMAASWDELDATVIHDVKNALPKNSDDKSGQEILKNIFQSAEAVEEFSGRVMSLKMELDDSIGMSGEVCWPWVQR
;
A
#
# COMPACT_ATOMS: atom_id res chain seq x y z
N MET A 1 0.70 -45.71 30.23
CA MET A 1 1.57 -44.93 29.33
C MET A 1 0.77 -43.74 28.87
N ALA A 2 1.08 -42.54 29.38
CA ALA A 2 0.35 -41.32 29.04
C ALA A 2 0.91 -40.75 27.74
N ILE A 3 0.08 -40.69 26.70
CA ILE A 3 0.44 -40.08 25.42
C ILE A 3 0.15 -38.59 25.57
N ASN A 4 1.16 -37.80 25.94
CA ASN A 4 1.03 -36.35 25.93
C ASN A 4 1.01 -35.90 24.46
N ILE A 5 -0.18 -35.62 23.94
CA ILE A 5 -0.37 -34.96 22.64
C ILE A 5 0.05 -33.50 22.83
N GLY A 6 1.37 -33.27 22.77
CA GLY A 6 1.89 -31.93 22.57
C GLY A 6 1.39 -31.43 21.23
N SER A 7 0.55 -30.39 21.24
CA SER A 7 0.14 -29.70 20.03
C SER A 7 1.41 -29.23 19.31
N LYS A 8 1.74 -29.89 18.19
CA LYS A 8 2.77 -29.40 17.28
C LYS A 8 2.26 -28.05 16.77
N ARG A 9 2.83 -26.97 17.28
CA ARG A 9 2.67 -25.65 16.69
C ARG A 9 3.36 -25.71 15.34
N SER A 10 2.59 -25.92 14.27
CA SER A 10 3.10 -25.75 12.92
C SER A 10 3.41 -24.27 12.76
N TYR A 11 4.69 -23.91 12.85
CA TYR A 11 5.13 -22.63 12.33
C TYR A 11 4.99 -22.72 10.82
N SER A 12 3.99 -22.03 10.28
CA SER A 12 3.98 -21.73 8.86
C SER A 12 5.16 -20.80 8.64
N GLU A 13 6.27 -21.36 8.18
CA GLU A 13 7.37 -20.59 7.61
C GLU A 13 6.91 -20.05 6.24
N ASP A 14 5.81 -19.31 6.26
CA ASP A 14 5.39 -18.43 5.18
C ASP A 14 5.88 -17.03 5.57
N VAL A 15 7.18 -16.95 5.81
CA VAL A 15 7.89 -15.68 5.80
C VAL A 15 7.90 -15.32 4.33
N ALA A 16 7.01 -14.42 3.93
CA ALA A 16 6.87 -13.92 2.56
C ALA A 16 8.22 -13.94 1.85
N HIS A 17 8.43 -14.92 0.98
CA HIS A 17 9.65 -15.03 0.22
C HIS A 17 9.68 -13.79 -0.66
N LEU A 18 10.43 -12.76 -0.25
CA LEU A 18 10.67 -11.61 -1.09
C LEU A 18 11.14 -12.16 -2.43
N PRO A 19 10.54 -11.72 -3.54
CA PRO A 19 10.92 -12.21 -4.84
C PRO A 19 12.43 -12.06 -5.02
N GLU A 20 13.06 -13.10 -5.58
CA GLU A 20 14.51 -13.13 -5.77
C GLU A 20 14.89 -12.15 -6.89
N ILE A 21 15.17 -10.90 -6.51
CA ILE A 21 15.68 -9.86 -7.40
C ILE A 21 17.20 -9.89 -7.32
N LYS A 22 17.84 -10.16 -8.45
CA LYS A 22 19.29 -10.31 -8.60
C LYS A 22 19.99 -8.98 -8.84
N ASP A 23 19.29 -8.05 -9.50
CA ASP A 23 19.84 -6.74 -9.79
C ASP A 23 19.79 -5.85 -8.52
N PRO A 24 20.95 -5.39 -8.01
CA PRO A 24 21.00 -4.61 -6.78
C PRO A 24 20.30 -3.25 -6.91
N ASP A 25 20.27 -2.63 -8.09
CA ASP A 25 19.61 -1.35 -8.32
C ASP A 25 18.08 -1.54 -8.32
N VAL A 26 17.59 -2.60 -8.97
CA VAL A 26 16.16 -2.97 -8.96
C VAL A 26 15.71 -3.38 -7.57
N LEU A 27 16.54 -4.11 -6.82
CA LEU A 27 16.25 -4.52 -5.45
C LEU A 27 16.21 -3.32 -4.50
N CYS A 28 17.09 -2.33 -4.68
CA CYS A 28 17.07 -1.10 -3.88
C CYS A 28 15.77 -0.34 -4.13
N ALA A 29 15.44 -0.06 -5.40
CA ALA A 29 14.22 0.63 -5.76
C ALA A 29 12.96 -0.12 -5.30
N PHE A 30 12.95 -1.45 -5.37
CA PHE A 30 11.87 -2.29 -4.83
C PHE A 30 11.71 -2.10 -3.32
N LYS A 31 12.81 -2.13 -2.56
CA LYS A 31 12.78 -1.96 -1.11
C LYS A 31 12.32 -0.57 -0.72
N ASP A 32 12.81 0.46 -1.41
CA ASP A 32 12.43 1.84 -1.16
C ASP A 32 10.93 2.05 -1.45
N LEU A 33 10.41 1.47 -2.54
CA LEU A 33 8.98 1.50 -2.87
C LEU A 33 8.11 0.73 -1.88
N MET A 34 8.58 -0.43 -1.38
CA MET A 34 7.87 -1.22 -0.36
C MET A 34 7.93 -0.57 1.03
N ALA A 35 8.95 0.26 1.30
CA ALA A 35 9.08 1.01 2.54
C ALA A 35 8.28 2.33 2.52
N ALA A 36 7.93 2.83 1.34
CA ALA A 36 7.15 4.04 1.16
C ALA A 36 5.68 3.84 1.54
N SER A 37 5.02 4.92 1.98
CA SER A 37 3.56 4.98 2.04
C SER A 37 3.01 5.06 0.61
N TRP A 38 1.99 4.27 0.29
CA TRP A 38 1.32 4.34 -1.03
C TRP A 38 0.11 5.28 -1.04
N ASP A 39 -0.23 5.87 0.11
CA ASP A 39 -1.25 6.92 0.19
C ASP A 39 -0.75 8.23 -0.44
N GLU A 40 0.56 8.48 -0.32
CA GLU A 40 1.26 9.62 -0.95
C GLU A 40 2.68 9.17 -1.31
N LEU A 41 2.93 8.94 -2.60
CA LEU A 41 4.21 8.43 -3.08
C LEU A 41 5.23 9.56 -3.22
N ASP A 42 6.34 9.42 -2.50
CA ASP A 42 7.44 10.38 -2.58
C ASP A 42 8.03 10.44 -4.01
N ALA A 43 8.20 11.67 -4.52
CA ALA A 43 8.75 11.92 -5.86
C ALA A 43 10.17 11.36 -6.05
N THR A 44 10.94 11.25 -4.97
CA THR A 44 12.27 10.63 -4.95
C THR A 44 12.17 9.13 -5.24
N VAL A 45 11.25 8.43 -4.58
CA VAL A 45 11.01 6.99 -4.78
C VAL A 45 10.52 6.71 -6.20
N ILE A 46 9.60 7.53 -6.72
CA ILE A 46 9.12 7.43 -8.11
C ILE A 46 10.28 7.60 -9.11
N HIS A 47 11.15 8.59 -8.87
CA HIS A 47 12.31 8.85 -9.72
C HIS A 47 13.28 7.66 -9.71
N ASP A 48 13.55 7.09 -8.54
CA ASP A 48 14.48 5.97 -8.38
C ASP A 48 13.95 4.70 -9.05
N VAL A 49 12.65 4.41 -8.92
CA VAL A 49 11.98 3.31 -9.64
C VAL A 49 12.01 3.54 -11.15
N LYS A 50 11.72 4.76 -11.63
CA LYS A 50 11.78 5.11 -13.06
C LYS A 50 13.18 5.05 -13.64
N ASN A 51 14.22 5.24 -12.83
CA ASN A 51 15.61 5.08 -13.25
C ASN A 51 16.07 3.61 -13.23
N ALA A 52 15.50 2.78 -12.35
CA ALA A 52 15.81 1.36 -12.27
C ALA A 52 15.14 0.53 -13.39
N LEU A 53 13.93 0.90 -13.83
CA LEU A 53 13.17 0.19 -14.86
C LEU A 53 13.80 0.13 -16.27
N PRO A 54 14.43 1.19 -16.83
CA PRO A 54 14.99 1.18 -18.18
C PRO A 54 16.41 0.62 -18.27
N LYS A 55 17.09 0.35 -17.15
CA LYS A 55 18.39 -0.32 -17.19
C LYS A 55 18.16 -1.72 -17.73
N ASN A 56 18.78 -2.08 -18.85
CA ASN A 56 18.64 -3.40 -19.45
C ASN A 56 19.32 -4.45 -18.55
N SER A 57 18.64 -4.89 -17.51
CA SER A 57 19.14 -5.92 -16.60
C SER A 57 18.84 -7.31 -17.17
N ASP A 58 19.77 -8.24 -16.95
CA ASP A 58 19.55 -9.66 -17.27
C ASP A 58 18.42 -10.25 -16.40
N ASP A 59 18.10 -9.58 -15.30
CA ASP A 59 17.02 -9.93 -14.39
C ASP A 59 15.65 -9.38 -14.82
N LYS A 60 15.11 -9.95 -15.90
CA LYS A 60 13.77 -9.60 -16.40
C LYS A 60 12.67 -9.85 -15.37
N SER A 61 12.81 -10.91 -14.57
CA SER A 61 11.82 -11.25 -13.54
C SER A 61 11.78 -10.17 -12.46
N GLY A 62 12.93 -9.70 -11.99
CA GLY A 62 12.99 -8.61 -11.02
C GLY A 62 12.38 -7.31 -11.54
N GLN A 63 12.57 -7.00 -12.83
CA GLN A 63 11.98 -5.83 -13.46
C GLN A 63 10.46 -5.90 -13.57
N GLU A 64 9.91 -7.05 -13.98
CA GLU A 64 8.47 -7.24 -14.06
C GLU A 64 7.81 -7.09 -12.69
N ILE A 65 8.46 -7.59 -11.64
CA ILE A 65 7.99 -7.49 -10.26
C ILE A 65 7.98 -6.03 -9.80
N LEU A 66 9.09 -5.32 -9.99
CA LEU A 66 9.18 -3.89 -9.66
C LEU A 66 8.12 -3.08 -10.40
N LYS A 67 7.93 -3.36 -11.70
CA LYS A 67 6.91 -2.70 -12.53
C LYS A 67 5.50 -2.95 -12.01
N ASN A 68 5.16 -4.20 -11.68
CA ASN A 68 3.82 -4.55 -11.20
C ASN A 68 3.50 -3.88 -9.86
N ILE A 69 4.48 -3.83 -8.95
CA ILE A 69 4.30 -3.18 -7.65
C ILE A 69 4.20 -1.67 -7.83
N PHE A 70 5.02 -1.07 -8.70
CA PHE A 70 4.91 0.35 -9.02
C PHE A 70 3.53 0.73 -9.56
N GLN A 71 2.99 -0.05 -10.50
CA GLN A 71 1.62 0.14 -11.00
C GLN A 71 0.56 -0.04 -9.92
N SER A 72 0.79 -0.97 -8.99
CA SER A 72 -0.11 -1.18 -7.84
C SER A 72 -0.10 0.03 -6.89
N ALA A 73 1.09 0.60 -6.64
CA ALA A 73 1.26 1.78 -5.81
C ALA A 73 0.58 3.00 -6.44
N GLU A 74 0.76 3.25 -7.74
CA GLU A 74 0.06 4.33 -8.47
C GLU A 74 -1.48 4.15 -8.39
N ALA A 75 -1.97 2.93 -8.55
CA ALA A 75 -3.41 2.65 -8.46
C ALA A 75 -3.97 2.90 -7.03
N VAL A 76 -3.18 2.64 -6.00
CA VAL A 76 -3.56 2.90 -4.60
C VAL A 76 -3.60 4.39 -4.31
N GLU A 77 -2.61 5.16 -4.78
CA GLU A 77 -2.60 6.63 -4.68
C GLU A 77 -3.86 7.23 -5.33
N GLU A 78 -4.17 6.85 -6.58
CA GLU A 78 -5.38 7.33 -7.26
C GLU A 78 -6.68 6.93 -6.54
N PHE A 79 -6.73 5.71 -5.99
CA PHE A 79 -7.90 5.24 -5.25
C PHE A 79 -8.07 5.99 -3.93
N SER A 80 -6.98 6.25 -3.20
CA SER A 80 -7.01 7.01 -1.96
C SER A 80 -7.56 8.42 -2.18
N GLY A 81 -7.13 9.10 -3.25
CA GLY A 81 -7.65 10.41 -3.66
C GLY A 81 -9.15 10.39 -3.96
N ARG A 82 -9.65 9.33 -4.64
CA ARG A 82 -11.09 9.15 -4.87
C ARG A 82 -11.88 8.94 -3.58
N VAL A 83 -11.36 8.14 -2.64
CA VAL A 83 -11.99 7.93 -1.34
C VAL A 83 -12.04 9.24 -0.55
N MET A 84 -10.97 10.02 -0.56
CA MET A 84 -10.94 11.33 0.12
C MET A 84 -11.94 12.32 -0.50
N SER A 85 -12.03 12.37 -1.83
CA SER A 85 -13.05 13.19 -2.53
C SER A 85 -14.47 12.78 -2.13
N LEU A 86 -14.77 11.48 -2.10
CA LEU A 86 -16.08 10.98 -1.69
C LEU A 86 -16.39 11.34 -0.23
N LYS A 87 -15.39 11.27 0.65
CA LYS A 87 -15.52 11.68 2.05
C LYS A 87 -15.87 13.16 2.16
N MET A 88 -15.20 14.03 1.40
CA MET A 88 -15.51 15.47 1.37
C MET A 88 -16.95 15.72 0.90
N GLU A 89 -17.40 15.04 -0.15
CA GLU A 89 -18.79 15.13 -0.63
C GLU A 89 -19.80 14.67 0.44
N LEU A 90 -19.49 13.61 1.18
CA LEU A 90 -20.31 13.14 2.29
C LEU A 90 -20.36 14.15 3.45
N ASP A 91 -19.21 14.68 3.87
CA ASP A 91 -19.12 15.68 4.93
C ASP A 91 -19.94 16.94 4.56
N ASP A 92 -19.92 17.37 3.30
CA ASP A 92 -20.76 18.46 2.79
C ASP A 92 -22.25 18.10 2.80
N SER A 93 -22.62 16.88 2.42
CA SER A 93 -24.01 16.41 2.41
C SER A 93 -24.61 16.31 3.82
N ILE A 94 -23.81 15.89 4.80
CA ILE A 94 -24.21 15.73 6.20
C ILE A 94 -24.22 17.08 6.91
N GLY A 95 -23.28 17.98 6.61
CA GLY A 95 -23.26 19.35 7.11
C GLY A 95 -24.49 20.18 6.66
N MET A 96 -25.15 19.79 5.56
CA MET A 96 -26.39 20.41 5.10
C MET A 96 -27.65 19.89 5.83
N SER A 97 -27.56 18.74 6.51
CA SER A 97 -28.54 18.33 7.53
C SER A 97 -28.22 19.06 8.84
N GLY A 98 -28.16 20.39 8.77
CA GLY A 98 -28.15 21.25 9.96
C GLY A 98 -29.32 20.82 10.82
N GLU A 99 -29.00 20.12 11.91
CA GLU A 99 -29.96 19.73 12.90
C GLU A 99 -30.71 21.01 13.27
N VAL A 100 -32.01 21.04 12.99
CA VAL A 100 -32.90 22.02 13.59
C VAL A 100 -32.71 21.85 15.09
N CYS A 101 -31.91 22.71 15.70
CA CYS A 101 -31.83 22.87 17.13
C CYS A 101 -33.25 23.24 17.56
N TRP A 102 -33.99 22.26 18.05
CA TRP A 102 -35.38 22.43 18.43
C TRP A 102 -35.50 23.61 19.40
N PRO A 103 -36.33 24.63 19.12
CA PRO A 103 -36.47 25.78 20.00
C PRO A 103 -37.39 25.40 21.18
N TRP A 104 -36.83 24.76 22.21
CA TRP A 104 -37.56 24.52 23.46
C TRP A 104 -36.72 24.91 24.68
N VAL A 105 -36.46 26.20 24.85
CA VAL A 105 -36.39 26.81 26.19
C VAL A 105 -37.01 28.20 26.12
N GLN A 106 -38.31 28.28 26.38
CA GLN A 106 -38.91 29.48 26.96
C GLN A 106 -39.84 29.01 28.08
N ARG A 107 -39.35 29.16 29.32
CA ARG A 107 -40.10 28.99 30.55
C ARG A 107 -40.66 30.36 30.96
#